data_AF-A0A7C7D8I4-F1
#
_entry.id   AF-A0A7C7D8I4-F1
#
_cell.length_a   1.000
_cell.length_b   1.000
_cell.length_c   1.000
_cell.angle_alpha   90.00
_cell.angle_beta   90.00
_cell.angle_gamma   90.00
#
_symmetry.space_group_name_H-M   'P 1'
#
loop_
_entity.id
_entity.type
_entity.pdbx_description
1 polymer ?
#
loop_
_entity_poly.entity_id
_entity_poly.type
_entity_poly.pdbx_seq_one_letter_code
_entity_poly.pdbx_strand_id
1 'polypeptide(L)'
;MRIAIVGGQNHNQETYGKLLKKAGQVEIHFYDGIPKKHNKKNLEKLIKDVDFVIVILGACSHASMWDVKKAAKKCDKELLFSRGIGISSIVNQITGQPAFTA
;
A
#
# COMPACT_ATOMS: atom_id res chain seq x y z
N MET A 1 -6.08 -7.06 10.06
CA MET A 1 -6.00 -5.73 9.41
C MET A 1 -5.64 -5.93 7.95
N ARG A 2 -6.35 -5.26 7.04
CA ARG A 2 -6.14 -5.32 5.60
C ARG A 2 -5.48 -4.05 5.10
N ILE A 3 -4.40 -4.18 4.35
CA ILE A 3 -3.63 -3.04 3.84
C ILE A 3 -3.52 -3.14 2.33
N ALA A 4 -3.85 -2.05 1.63
CA ALA A 4 -3.53 -1.93 0.22
C ALA A 4 -2.16 -1.25 0.07
N ILE A 5 -1.25 -1.87 -0.68
CA ILE A 5 0.00 -1.25 -1.10
C ILE A 5 -0.12 -0.95 -2.60
N VAL A 6 -0.01 0.34 -2.93
CA VAL A 6 -0.11 0.87 -4.29
C VAL A 6 1.26 1.37 -4.73
N GLY A 7 1.72 0.84 -5.85
CA GLY A 7 3.06 0.99 -6.36
C GLY A 7 4.00 -0.09 -5.81
N GLY A 8 5.27 0.04 -6.21
CA GLY A 8 6.31 -0.93 -5.91
C GLY A 8 6.48 -1.96 -7.03
N GLN A 9 7.50 -2.81 -6.90
CA GLN A 9 7.75 -3.90 -7.84
C GLN A 9 7.08 -5.19 -7.36
N ASN A 10 6.44 -5.93 -8.27
CA ASN A 10 5.73 -7.18 -7.97
C ASN A 10 6.61 -8.22 -7.25
N HIS A 11 7.93 -8.22 -7.51
CA HIS A 11 8.87 -9.14 -6.84
C HIS A 11 8.96 -8.93 -5.31
N ASN A 12 8.52 -7.79 -4.80
CA ASN A 12 8.60 -7.45 -3.39
C ASN A 12 7.33 -7.90 -2.65
N GLN A 13 6.24 -8.21 -3.35
CA GLN A 13 4.96 -8.63 -2.75
C GLN A 13 5.13 -9.80 -1.79
N GLU A 14 5.92 -10.80 -2.16
CA GLU A 14 6.19 -11.95 -1.31
C GLU A 14 6.96 -11.54 -0.03
N THR A 15 7.94 -10.65 -0.19
CA THR A 15 8.74 -10.09 0.93
C THR A 15 7.87 -9.25 1.86
N TYR A 16 6.99 -8.40 1.33
CA TYR A 16 6.02 -7.60 2.09
C TYR A 16 5.13 -8.54 2.90
N GLY A 17 4.57 -9.56 2.25
CA GLY A 17 3.73 -10.57 2.89
C GLY A 17 4.44 -11.31 4.01
N LYS A 18 5.69 -11.75 3.79
CA LYS A 18 6.48 -12.46 4.81
C LYS A 18 6.78 -11.59 6.04
N LEU A 19 7.18 -10.34 5.84
CA LEU A 19 7.55 -9.45 6.95
C LEU A 19 6.34 -8.95 7.74
N LEU A 20 5.25 -8.60 7.06
CA LEU A 20 4.04 -8.14 7.74
C LEU A 20 3.30 -9.31 8.42
N LYS A 21 3.32 -10.52 7.86
CA LYS A 21 2.84 -11.73 8.57
C LYS A 21 3.62 -12.01 9.85
N LYS A 22 4.94 -11.79 9.84
CA LYS A 22 5.78 -11.94 11.05
C LYS A 22 5.44 -10.88 12.11
N ALA A 23 5.05 -9.69 11.68
CA ALA A 23 4.72 -8.60 12.58
C ALA A 23 3.26 -8.60 13.06
N GLY A 24 2.39 -9.47 12.51
CA GLY A 24 1.00 -9.64 12.94
C GLY A 24 0.11 -10.25 11.85
N GLN A 25 -1.19 -10.37 12.12
CA GLN A 25 -2.19 -10.83 11.14
C GLN A 25 -2.59 -9.70 10.18
N VAL A 26 -1.65 -9.34 9.30
CA VAL A 26 -1.86 -8.35 8.24
C VAL A 26 -2.07 -9.07 6.90
N GLU A 27 -3.18 -8.77 6.25
CA GLU A 27 -3.47 -9.20 4.88
C GLU A 27 -3.12 -8.05 3.92
N ILE A 28 -2.34 -8.34 2.88
CA ILE A 28 -1.86 -7.31 1.96
C ILE A 28 -2.47 -7.51 0.58
N HIS A 29 -3.01 -6.43 0.04
CA HIS A 29 -3.47 -6.35 -1.34
C HIS A 29 -2.53 -5.47 -2.14
N PHE A 30 -1.96 -6.01 -3.22
CA PHE A 30 -1.01 -5.29 -4.06
C PHE A 30 -1.65 -4.71 -5.31
N TYR A 31 -1.25 -3.48 -5.62
CA TYR A 31 -1.56 -2.80 -6.87
C TYR A 31 -0.27 -2.16 -7.41
N ASP A 32 0.13 -2.45 -8.64
CA ASP A 32 1.43 -2.03 -9.21
C ASP A 32 1.57 -0.51 -9.46
N GLY A 33 0.50 0.27 -9.28
CA GLY A 33 0.53 1.73 -9.43
C GLY A 33 0.52 2.20 -10.89
N ILE A 34 0.42 1.28 -11.85
CA ILE A 34 0.34 1.58 -13.28
C ILE A 34 -1.13 1.73 -13.67
N PRO A 35 -1.56 2.82 -14.33
CA PRO A 35 -2.95 3.00 -14.71
C PRO A 35 -3.40 1.92 -15.68
N LYS A 36 -4.51 1.23 -15.36
CA LYS A 36 -5.10 0.17 -16.22
C LYS A 36 -6.48 0.58 -16.72
N LYS A 37 -7.05 -0.19 -17.66
CA LYS A 37 -8.46 -0.01 -18.07
C LYS A 37 -9.35 -0.08 -16.82
N HIS A 38 -10.26 0.89 -16.67
CA HIS A 38 -11.11 1.05 -15.48
C HIS A 38 -10.34 1.30 -14.16
N ASN A 39 -9.17 1.94 -14.23
CA ASN A 39 -8.28 2.23 -13.09
C ASN A 39 -9.03 2.68 -11.83
N LYS A 40 -9.81 3.75 -11.96
CA LYS A 40 -10.57 4.37 -10.88
C LYS A 40 -11.48 3.38 -10.16
N LYS A 41 -12.29 2.63 -10.92
CA LYS A 41 -13.22 1.64 -10.37
C LYS A 41 -12.49 0.51 -9.65
N ASN A 42 -11.36 0.06 -10.19
CA ASN A 42 -10.56 -0.99 -9.59
C ASN A 42 -9.92 -0.53 -8.27
N LEU A 43 -9.34 0.68 -8.28
CA LEU A 43 -8.76 1.31 -7.09
C LEU A 43 -9.82 1.59 -6.02
N GLU A 44 -11.00 2.10 -6.40
CA GLU A 44 -12.11 2.30 -5.47
C GLU A 44 -12.56 0.97 -4.84
N LYS A 45 -12.67 -0.11 -5.63
CA LYS A 45 -13.03 -1.44 -5.11
C LYS A 45 -11.98 -1.97 -4.14
N LEU A 46 -10.70 -1.85 -4.50
CA LEU A 46 -9.56 -2.24 -3.66
C LEU A 46 -9.57 -1.47 -2.33
N ILE A 47 -9.66 -0.13 -2.41
CA ILE A 47 -9.57 0.76 -1.25
C ILE A 47 -10.78 0.59 -0.32
N LYS A 48 -11.96 0.29 -0.86
CA LYS A 48 -13.15 0.02 -0.06
C LYS A 48 -12.99 -1.22 0.85
N ASP A 49 -12.26 -2.23 0.41
CA ASP A 49 -12.12 -3.53 1.12
C ASP A 49 -11.02 -3.54 2.19
N VAL A 50 -10.13 -2.55 2.19
CA VAL A 50 -8.99 -2.48 3.12
C VAL A 50 -9.22 -1.49 4.25
N ASP A 51 -8.46 -1.62 5.33
CA ASP A 51 -8.48 -0.71 6.48
C ASP A 51 -7.55 0.49 6.22
N PHE A 52 -6.40 0.27 5.58
CA PHE A 52 -5.34 1.26 5.40
C PHE A 52 -4.72 1.19 4.00
N VAL A 53 -4.33 2.34 3.45
CA VAL A 53 -3.73 2.43 2.11
C VAL A 53 -2.35 3.06 2.17
N ILE A 54 -1.38 2.44 1.48
CA ILE A 54 0.00 2.93 1.37
C ILE A 54 0.33 3.14 -0.10
N VAL A 55 0.80 4.33 -0.45
CA VAL A 55 1.28 4.65 -1.79
C VAL A 55 2.79 4.82 -1.77
N ILE A 56 3.50 4.03 -2.58
CA ILE A 56 4.96 4.15 -2.78
C ILE A 56 5.20 5.15 -3.90
N LEU A 57 5.56 6.38 -3.54
CA LEU A 57 5.67 7.51 -4.48
C LEU A 57 6.68 7.25 -5.61
N GLY A 58 7.82 6.62 -5.30
CA GLY A 58 8.86 6.31 -6.30
C GLY A 58 8.48 5.20 -7.28
N ALA A 59 7.35 4.54 -7.08
CA ALA A 59 6.92 3.40 -7.89
C ALA A 59 5.41 3.43 -8.15
N CYS A 60 4.79 4.61 -8.14
CA CYS A 60 3.38 4.82 -8.46
C CYS A 60 3.26 5.96 -9.47
N SER A 61 2.49 5.75 -10.53
CA SER A 61 2.26 6.83 -11.50
C SER A 61 1.48 7.98 -10.88
N HIS A 62 1.73 9.21 -11.35
CA HIS A 62 1.00 10.39 -10.86
C HIS A 62 -0.53 10.23 -11.03
N ALA A 63 -0.97 9.66 -12.16
CA ALA A 63 -2.39 9.41 -12.41
C ALA A 63 -3.00 8.46 -11.36
N SER A 64 -2.36 7.31 -11.10
CA SER A 64 -2.82 6.37 -10.07
C SER A 64 -2.74 6.97 -8.67
N MET A 65 -1.72 7.78 -8.35
CA MET A 65 -1.62 8.48 -7.07
C MET A 65 -2.85 9.37 -6.82
N TRP A 66 -3.26 10.14 -7.83
CA TRP A 66 -4.44 11.01 -7.72
C TRP A 66 -5.74 10.21 -7.62
N ASP A 67 -5.87 9.12 -8.38
CA ASP A 67 -7.03 8.24 -8.30
C ASP A 67 -7.14 7.57 -6.92
N VAL A 68 -6.02 7.10 -6.35
CA VAL A 68 -5.97 6.56 -4.98
C VAL A 68 -6.36 7.61 -3.95
N LYS A 69 -5.82 8.83 -4.05
CA LYS A 69 -6.15 9.92 -3.12
C LYS A 69 -7.64 10.25 -3.14
N LYS A 70 -8.26 10.28 -4.32
CA LYS A 70 -9.71 10.50 -4.47
C LYS A 70 -10.52 9.34 -3.90
N ALA A 71 -10.12 8.10 -4.20
CA ALA A 71 -10.80 6.90 -3.72
C ALA A 71 -10.72 6.78 -2.18
N ALA A 72 -9.55 6.99 -1.58
CA ALA A 72 -9.37 6.96 -0.13
C ALA A 72 -10.24 8.02 0.56
N LYS A 73 -10.27 9.25 0.05
CA LYS A 73 -11.16 10.30 0.56
C LYS A 73 -12.64 9.93 0.45
N LYS A 74 -13.05 9.31 -0.67
CA LYS A 74 -14.44 8.90 -0.90
C LYS A 74 -14.85 7.74 0.02
N CYS A 75 -13.93 6.83 0.32
CA CYS A 75 -14.17 5.66 1.15
C CYS A 75 -13.86 5.88 2.64
N ASP A 76 -13.49 7.11 3.04
CA ASP A 76 -13.05 7.48 4.38
C ASP A 76 -11.95 6.53 4.92
N LYS A 77 -10.91 6.34 4.09
CA LYS A 77 -9.78 5.46 4.41
C LYS A 77 -8.53 6.28 4.69
N GLU A 78 -7.79 5.85 5.72
CA GLU A 78 -6.47 6.39 5.99
C GLU A 78 -5.51 6.06 4.85
N LEU A 79 -4.74 7.06 4.46
CA LEU A 79 -3.83 7.03 3.32
C LEU A 79 -2.48 7.61 3.70
N LEU A 80 -1.45 6.82 3.47
CA LEU A 80 -0.06 7.17 3.72
C LEU A 80 0.73 7.21 2.42
N PHE A 81 1.56 8.25 2.27
CA PHE A 81 2.50 8.36 1.16
C PHE A 81 3.91 8.05 1.64
N SER A 82 4.47 6.92 1.19
CA SER A 82 5.86 6.55 1.45
C SER A 82 6.77 7.09 0.35
N ARG A 83 7.79 7.86 0.75
CA ARG A 83 8.90 8.26 -0.14
C ARG A 83 9.91 7.13 -0.36
N GLY A 84 10.00 6.19 0.57
CA GLY A 84 10.91 5.05 0.48
C GLY A 84 10.28 3.87 -0.27
N ILE A 85 11.09 3.19 -1.10
CA ILE A 85 10.74 1.93 -1.79
C ILE A 85 10.83 0.73 -0.81
N GLY A 86 11.35 0.94 0.40
CA GLY A 86 11.71 -0.09 1.36
C GLY A 86 10.54 -0.65 2.17
N ILE A 87 10.35 -1.96 2.03
CA ILE A 87 9.48 -2.85 2.81
C ILE A 87 9.50 -2.55 4.31
N SER A 88 10.69 -2.31 4.87
CA SER A 88 10.91 -2.23 6.31
C SER A 88 10.39 -0.93 6.89
N SER A 89 10.48 0.17 6.13
CA SER A 89 9.91 1.45 6.54
C SER A 89 8.38 1.36 6.62
N ILE A 90 7.77 0.60 5.71
CA ILE A 90 6.33 0.35 5.70
C ILE A 90 5.94 -0.51 6.91
N VAL A 91 6.67 -1.60 7.16
CA VAL A 91 6.47 -2.44 8.35
C VAL A 91 6.56 -1.61 9.63
N ASN A 92 7.57 -0.77 9.79
CA ASN A 92 7.73 0.10 10.98
C ASN A 92 6.55 1.03 11.20
N GLN A 93 6.07 1.66 10.13
CA GLN A 93 4.96 2.59 10.21
C GLN A 93 3.65 1.89 10.55
N ILE A 94 3.48 0.63 10.12
CA ILE A 94 2.29 -0.17 10.40
C ILE A 94 2.33 -0.75 11.82
N THR A 95 3.49 -1.21 12.29
CA THR A 95 3.60 -2.00 13.54
C THR A 95 3.99 -1.15 14.74
N GLY A 96 4.43 0.09 14.53
CA GLY A 96 4.96 0.96 15.58
C GLY A 96 6.28 0.48 16.18
N GLN A 97 6.87 -0.60 15.66
CA GLN A 97 8.14 -1.17 16.13
C GLN A 97 9.28 -0.81 15.16
N PRO A 98 10.49 -0.47 15.64
CA PRO A 98 11.66 -0.37 14.78
C PRO A 98 12.03 -1.78 14.27
N ALA A 99 11.86 -2.05 12.97
CA ALA A 99 12.18 -3.35 12.33
C ALA A 99 13.67 -3.68 12.28
N PHE A 100 14.53 -2.88 12.91
CA PHE A 100 15.94 -3.19 13.10
C PHE A 100 16.39 -2.64 14.45
N THR A 101 16.61 -3.52 15.42
CA THR A 101 17.68 -3.34 16.40
C THR A 101 18.92 -4.03 15.83
N ALA A 102 20.04 -3.31 15.90
CA ALA A 102 21.35 -3.65 15.33
C ALA A 102 21.85 -5.06 15.68
#